data_AF-A0A0C2CRQ9-F1
#
_entry.id   AF-A0A0C2CRQ9-F1
#
_cell.length_a   1.000
_cell.length_b   1.000
_cell.length_c   1.000
_cell.angle_alpha   90.00
_cell.angle_beta   90.00
_cell.angle_gamma   90.00
#
_symmetry.space_group_name_H-M   'P 1'
#
loop_
_entity.id
_entity.type
_entity.pdbx_description
1 polymer ?
#
loop_
_entity_poly.entity_id
_entity_poly.type
_entity_poly.pdbx_seq_one_letter_code
_entity_poly.pdbx_strand_id
1 'polypeptide(L)'
;MLLVGGLPMFYMELALGQFHRSGCVSIWRKFEVPWKTCNNSWNTPLCTDTLNATLGKSGERLTTPSEEFYFHRVLEIQKSTGFDDIGGVKPSMALCLAFVFLLVYFALWKGPKSSGKVSPE
;
A
#
# COMPACT_ATOMS: atom_id res chain seq x y z
N MET A 1 -18.42 -10.24 7.53
CA MET A 1 -17.40 -9.97 6.49
C MET A 1 -18.01 -9.34 5.25
N LEU A 2 -19.05 -9.93 4.65
CA LEU A 2 -19.71 -9.36 3.48
C LEU A 2 -20.30 -7.95 3.74
N LEU A 3 -21.11 -7.77 4.78
CA LEU A 3 -21.75 -6.47 5.05
C LEU A 3 -20.81 -5.38 5.60
N VAL A 4 -19.73 -5.75 6.29
CA VAL A 4 -18.82 -4.80 6.98
C VAL A 4 -17.56 -4.51 6.16
N GLY A 5 -17.14 -5.44 5.29
CA GLY A 5 -15.93 -5.27 4.47
C GLY A 5 -16.25 -5.31 2.98
N GLY A 6 -16.89 -6.39 2.52
CA GLY A 6 -17.14 -6.60 1.08
C GLY A 6 -18.04 -5.54 0.45
N LEU A 7 -19.20 -5.28 1.05
CA LEU A 7 -20.21 -4.35 0.52
C LEU A 7 -19.73 -2.89 0.56
N PRO A 8 -19.11 -2.40 1.66
CA PRO A 8 -18.54 -1.05 1.67
C PRO A 8 -17.39 -0.87 0.68
N MET A 9 -16.48 -1.85 0.55
CA MET A 9 -15.37 -1.78 -0.42
C MET A 9 -15.89 -1.77 -1.85
N PHE A 10 -16.86 -2.65 -2.16
CA PHE A 10 -17.48 -2.70 -3.48
C PHE A 10 -18.20 -1.39 -3.83
N TYR A 11 -18.95 -0.82 -2.89
CA TYR A 11 -19.62 0.46 -3.10
C TYR A 11 -18.63 1.61 -3.26
N MET A 12 -17.54 1.63 -2.47
CA MET A 12 -16.49 2.63 -2.58
C MET A 12 -15.83 2.61 -3.96
N GLU A 13 -15.46 1.43 -4.47
CA GLU A 13 -14.86 1.26 -5.80
C GLU A 13 -15.82 1.73 -6.91
N LEU A 14 -17.10 1.35 -6.84
CA LEU A 14 -18.10 1.80 -7.81
C LEU A 14 -18.29 3.33 -7.76
N ALA A 15 -18.42 3.91 -6.57
CA ALA A 15 -18.61 5.35 -6.40
C ALA A 15 -17.41 6.14 -6.93
N LEU A 16 -16.17 5.71 -6.61
CA LEU A 16 -14.94 6.33 -7.10
C LEU A 16 -14.81 6.19 -8.62
N GLY A 17 -15.13 5.03 -9.18
CA GLY A 17 -15.12 4.77 -10.61
C GLY A 17 -16.11 5.65 -11.38
N GLN A 18 -17.36 5.74 -10.89
CA GLN A 18 -18.41 6.56 -11.50
C GLN A 18 -18.14 8.06 -11.40
N PHE A 19 -17.63 8.53 -10.25
CA PHE A 19 -17.36 9.95 -10.01
C PHE A 19 -16.14 10.44 -10.80
N HIS A 20 -15.01 9.73 -10.72
CA HIS A 20 -13.76 10.19 -11.33
C HIS A 20 -13.57 9.76 -12.78
N ARG A 21 -14.34 8.77 -13.30
CA ARG A 21 -14.27 8.24 -14.66
C ARG A 21 -12.83 8.02 -15.15
N SER A 22 -11.98 7.51 -14.25
CA SER A 22 -10.54 7.35 -14.46
C SER A 22 -10.14 5.90 -14.19
N GLY A 23 -9.12 5.41 -14.89
CA GLY A 23 -8.59 4.06 -14.64
C GLY A 23 -7.95 3.92 -13.25
N CYS A 24 -7.76 2.67 -12.81
CA CYS A 24 -7.24 2.28 -11.50
C CYS A 24 -5.89 2.91 -11.12
N VAL A 25 -5.03 3.21 -12.08
CA VAL A 25 -3.75 3.90 -11.83
C VAL A 25 -3.90 5.42 -11.96
N SER A 26 -4.66 5.90 -12.95
CA SER A 26 -4.81 7.33 -13.24
C SER A 26 -5.56 8.09 -12.14
N ILE A 27 -6.45 7.42 -11.40
CA ILE A 27 -7.21 8.05 -10.32
C ILE A 27 -6.32 8.61 -9.21
N TRP A 28 -5.20 7.95 -8.90
CA TRP A 28 -4.26 8.38 -7.87
C TRP A 28 -3.57 9.70 -8.19
N ARG A 29 -3.49 10.10 -9.47
CA ARG A 29 -2.96 11.42 -9.84
C ARG A 29 -3.82 12.57 -9.34
N LYS A 30 -5.12 12.33 -9.12
CA LYS A 30 -6.07 13.34 -8.62
C LYS A 30 -5.96 13.56 -7.11
N PHE A 31 -5.41 12.60 -6.37
CA PHE A 31 -5.22 12.71 -4.93
C PHE A 31 -3.81 13.21 -4.59
N GLU A 32 -3.67 13.83 -3.43
CA GLU A 32 -2.38 14.22 -2.88
C GLU A 32 -1.91 13.10 -1.94
N VAL A 33 -1.15 12.17 -2.52
CA VAL A 33 -0.62 10.99 -1.81
C VAL A 33 0.87 11.15 -1.53
N PRO A 34 1.40 10.61 -0.42
CA PRO A 34 2.78 10.87 0.00
C PRO A 34 3.84 10.27 -0.94
N TRP A 35 3.48 9.31 -1.79
CA TRP A 35 4.35 8.72 -2.82
C TRP A 35 4.25 9.39 -4.20
N LYS A 36 3.63 10.57 -4.29
CA LYS A 36 3.46 11.32 -5.54
C LYS A 36 4.63 12.25 -5.84
N THR A 37 5.25 12.81 -4.81
CA THR A 37 6.24 13.88 -4.94
C THR A 37 7.55 13.53 -4.24
N CYS A 38 8.65 14.09 -4.76
CA CYS A 38 9.96 13.97 -4.13
C CYS A 38 10.17 14.95 -2.96
N ASN A 39 9.20 15.81 -2.65
CA ASN A 39 9.31 16.82 -1.59
C ASN A 39 8.88 16.29 -0.20
N ASN A 40 9.58 15.28 0.32
CA ASN A 40 9.32 14.69 1.63
C ASN A 40 10.61 14.47 2.41
N SER A 41 10.52 14.39 3.73
CA SER A 41 11.68 14.29 4.63
C SER A 41 12.47 12.99 4.53
N TRP A 42 11.92 11.96 3.90
CA TRP A 42 12.55 10.64 3.72
C TRP A 42 13.17 10.44 2.34
N ASN A 43 13.00 11.40 1.41
CA ASN A 43 13.48 11.24 0.04
C ASN A 43 14.95 11.62 -0.08
N THR A 44 15.68 10.86 -0.89
CA THR A 44 17.08 11.14 -1.24
C THR A 44 17.19 12.15 -2.38
N PRO A 45 18.37 12.77 -2.62
CA PRO A 45 18.59 13.66 -3.77
C PRO A 45 18.50 12.95 -5.13
N LEU A 46 18.43 11.61 -5.15
CA LEU A 46 18.28 10.79 -6.36
C LEU A 46 16.81 10.57 -6.76
N CYS A 47 15.86 11.04 -5.95
CA CYS A 47 14.44 10.96 -6.26
C CYS A 47 14.07 11.87 -7.43
N THR A 48 13.37 11.32 -8.44
CA THR A 48 12.81 12.07 -9.56
C THR A 48 11.31 11.86 -9.69
N ASP A 49 10.56 12.94 -9.86
CA ASP A 49 9.15 12.91 -10.27
C ASP A 49 8.98 12.83 -11.79
N THR A 50 10.08 12.94 -12.54
CA THR A 50 10.08 12.99 -14.00
C THR A 50 10.09 11.59 -14.60
N LEU A 51 8.96 11.19 -15.20
CA LEU A 51 8.74 9.86 -15.80
C LEU A 51 9.66 9.50 -16.99
N ASN A 52 10.36 10.47 -17.56
CA ASN A 52 11.21 10.29 -18.74
C ASN A 52 12.73 10.28 -18.43
N ALA A 53 13.11 10.32 -17.14
CA ALA A 53 14.51 10.37 -16.73
C ALA A 53 14.87 9.13 -15.90
N THR A 54 15.71 8.25 -16.45
CA THR A 54 16.22 7.06 -15.75
C THR A 54 17.60 7.29 -15.14
N LEU A 55 18.38 8.21 -15.74
CA LEU A 55 19.72 8.59 -15.29
C LEU A 55 19.75 10.07 -14.88
N GLY A 56 20.37 10.35 -13.73
CA GLY A 56 20.66 11.70 -13.27
C GLY A 56 21.75 12.36 -14.11
N LYS A 57 21.95 13.68 -13.92
CA LYS A 57 22.99 14.46 -14.62
C LYS A 57 24.41 13.93 -14.39
N SER A 58 24.60 13.16 -13.31
CA SER A 58 25.84 12.51 -12.86
C SER A 58 25.98 11.04 -13.33
N GLY A 59 25.01 10.50 -14.07
CA GLY A 59 24.98 9.09 -14.47
C GLY A 59 24.46 8.14 -13.39
N GLU A 60 23.96 8.66 -12.28
CA GLU A 60 23.37 7.87 -11.18
C GLU A 60 21.95 7.40 -11.55
N ARG A 61 21.58 6.21 -11.08
CA ARG A 61 20.21 5.67 -11.25
C ARG A 61 19.24 6.50 -10.42
N LEU A 62 18.26 7.12 -11.08
CA LEU A 62 17.19 7.85 -10.41
C LEU A 62 16.15 6.88 -9.83
N THR A 63 15.57 7.24 -8.70
CA THR A 63 14.51 6.48 -8.02
C THR A 63 13.19 7.23 -8.11
N THR A 64 12.08 6.49 -8.17
CA THR A 64 10.74 7.10 -8.20
C THR A 64 10.29 7.47 -6.79
N PRO A 65 9.40 8.47 -6.60
CA PRO A 65 8.88 8.84 -5.29
C PRO A 65 8.13 7.68 -4.61
N SER A 66 7.52 6.78 -5.38
CA SER A 66 6.91 5.55 -4.88
C SER A 66 7.92 4.52 -4.38
N GLU A 67 9.04 4.36 -5.08
CA GLU A 67 10.13 3.46 -4.68
C GLU A 67 10.77 3.96 -3.37
N GLU A 68 11.10 5.25 -3.31
CA GLU A 68 11.64 5.91 -2.12
C GLU A 68 10.66 5.84 -0.94
N PHE A 69 9.37 6.09 -1.16
CA PHE A 69 8.38 5.97 -0.10
C PHE A 69 8.31 4.54 0.44
N TYR A 70 8.33 3.52 -0.42
CA TYR A 70 8.27 2.13 0.02
C TYR A 70 9.51 1.72 0.80
N PHE A 71 10.71 1.99 0.28
CA PHE A 71 11.95 1.57 0.92
C PHE A 71 12.31 2.44 2.12
N HIS A 72 12.24 3.77 1.98
CA HIS A 72 12.71 4.70 3.01
C HIS A 72 11.70 5.01 4.10
N ARG A 73 10.40 4.99 3.79
CA ARG A 73 9.34 5.34 4.76
C ARG A 73 8.55 4.14 5.26
N VAL A 74 8.14 3.23 4.40
CA VAL A 74 7.31 2.07 4.81
C VAL A 74 8.19 1.02 5.48
N LEU A 75 9.21 0.53 4.76
CA LEU A 75 10.09 -0.54 5.23
C LEU A 75 11.22 -0.04 6.15
N GLU A 76 11.77 1.15 5.86
CA GLU A 76 12.99 1.66 6.50
C GLU A 76 14.22 0.76 6.31
N ILE A 77 14.33 0.12 5.14
CA ILE A 77 15.37 -0.88 4.85
C ILE A 77 16.80 -0.31 4.89
N GLN A 78 16.97 0.99 4.65
CA GLN A 78 18.23 1.70 4.72
C GLN A 78 18.88 1.71 6.12
N LYS A 79 18.13 1.33 7.17
CA LYS A 79 18.68 1.18 8.52
C LYS A 79 19.34 -0.18 8.76
N SER A 80 19.16 -1.13 7.84
CA SER A 80 19.76 -2.46 7.88
C SER A 80 21.04 -2.49 7.05
N THR A 81 22.10 -3.12 7.57
CA THR A 81 23.37 -3.32 6.85
C THR A 81 23.42 -4.65 6.11
N GLY A 82 22.32 -5.42 6.08
CA GLY A 82 22.22 -6.71 5.39
C GLY A 82 21.37 -7.73 6.16
N PHE A 83 21.45 -9.00 5.75
CA PHE A 83 20.68 -10.07 6.38
C PHE A 83 21.13 -10.38 7.82
N ASP A 84 22.39 -10.10 8.14
CA ASP A 84 22.93 -10.32 9.50
C ASP A 84 22.47 -9.25 10.49
N ASP A 85 22.09 -8.06 10.01
CA ASP A 85 21.55 -6.98 10.83
C ASP A 85 20.38 -6.31 10.12
N ILE A 86 19.19 -6.88 10.32
CA ILE A 86 17.92 -6.43 9.76
C ILE A 86 17.42 -5.14 10.46
N GLY A 87 18.06 -4.72 11.55
CA GLY A 87 17.63 -3.60 12.38
C GLY A 87 16.40 -3.92 13.24
N GLY A 88 15.78 -2.86 13.78
CA GLY A 88 14.66 -2.95 14.70
C GLY A 88 13.28 -3.07 14.03
N VAL A 89 12.31 -3.60 14.77
CA VAL A 89 10.91 -3.70 14.30
C VAL A 89 10.23 -2.35 14.36
N LYS A 90 9.66 -1.90 13.23
CA LYS A 90 8.87 -0.67 13.17
C LYS A 90 7.52 -0.83 13.88
N PRO A 91 7.22 -0.07 14.96
CA PRO A 91 6.04 -0.29 15.79
C PRO A 91 4.73 -0.07 15.03
N SER A 92 4.67 0.90 14.11
CA SER A 92 3.46 1.13 13.31
C SER A 92 3.10 -0.05 12.41
N MET A 93 4.10 -0.78 11.89
CA MET A 93 3.88 -1.97 11.07
C MET A 93 3.48 -3.18 11.92
N ALA A 94 4.11 -3.35 13.09
CA ALA A 94 3.74 -4.39 14.04
C ALA A 94 2.29 -4.23 14.52
N LEU A 95 1.86 -3.00 14.83
CA LEU A 95 0.47 -2.71 15.21
C LEU A 95 -0.52 -2.95 14.06
N CYS A 96 -0.16 -2.56 12.84
CA CYS A 96 -0.98 -2.84 11.65
C CYS A 96 -1.17 -4.35 11.46
N LEU A 97 -0.09 -5.13 11.58
CA LEU A 97 -0.13 -6.58 11.48
C LEU A 97 -1.00 -7.20 12.58
N ALA A 98 -0.81 -6.78 13.84
CA ALA A 98 -1.63 -7.24 14.96
C ALA A 98 -3.12 -6.97 14.74
N PHE A 99 -3.46 -5.79 14.22
CA PHE A 99 -4.84 -5.44 13.88
C PHE A 99 -5.44 -6.36 12.80
N VAL A 100 -4.68 -6.64 11.73
CA VAL A 100 -5.11 -7.60 10.70
C VAL A 100 -5.32 -9.00 11.27
N PHE A 101 -4.41 -9.49 12.11
CA PHE A 101 -4.57 -10.79 12.78
C PHE A 101 -5.82 -10.84 13.66
N LEU A 102 -6.13 -9.77 14.39
CA LEU A 102 -7.37 -9.68 15.17
C LEU A 102 -8.61 -9.75 14.27
N LEU A 103 -8.64 -9.02 13.16
CA LEU A 103 -9.76 -9.06 12.21
C LEU A 103 -9.95 -10.47 11.63
N VAL A 104 -8.87 -11.13 11.23
CA VAL A 104 -8.91 -12.52 10.72
C VAL A 104 -9.35 -13.47 11.83
N TYR A 105 -8.85 -13.30 13.05
CA TYR A 105 -9.25 -14.12 14.19
C TYR A 105 -10.75 -14.00 14.47
N PHE A 106 -11.32 -12.80 14.53
CA PHE A 106 -12.77 -12.61 14.71
C PHE A 106 -13.59 -13.12 13.52
N ALA A 107 -13.04 -13.06 12.30
CA ALA A 107 -13.67 -13.64 11.12
C ALA A 107 -13.82 -15.15 11.22
N LEU A 108 -12.79 -15.82 11.72
CA LEU A 108 -12.73 -17.27 11.86
C LEU A 108 -13.36 -17.75 13.17
N TRP A 109 -13.43 -16.92 14.21
CA TRP A 109 -13.95 -17.29 15.54
C TRP A 109 -15.34 -17.91 15.45
N LYS A 110 -16.26 -17.33 14.66
CA LYS A 110 -17.61 -17.90 14.52
C LYS A 110 -17.68 -19.17 13.67
N GLY A 111 -16.59 -19.53 12.97
CA GLY A 111 -16.54 -20.63 12.01
C GLY A 111 -17.49 -20.42 10.83
N PRO A 112 -17.24 -21.09 9.68
CA PRO A 112 -18.24 -21.19 8.63
C PRO A 112 -19.39 -22.07 9.10
N LYS A 113 -20.33 -21.52 9.88
CA LYS A 113 -21.63 -22.17 10.09
C LYS A 113 -22.43 -22.08 8.78
N SER A 114 -22.38 -23.17 8.01
CA SER A 114 -23.29 -23.55 6.93
C SER A 114 -23.38 -22.61 5.72
N SER A 115 -22.42 -22.70 4.80
CA SER A 115 -22.64 -22.37 3.37
C SER A 115 -22.67 -23.65 2.51
N GLY A 116 -23.21 -24.74 3.06
CA GLY A 116 -23.24 -26.07 2.46
C GLY A 116 -24.65 -26.58 2.14
N LYS A 117 -25.58 -25.70 1.76
CA LYS A 117 -26.90 -26.08 1.23
C LYS A 117 -27.46 -24.87 0.48
N VAL A 118 -27.42 -24.92 -0.85
CA VAL A 118 -28.59 -24.97 -1.77
C VAL A 118 -27.98 -25.11 -3.18
N SER A 119 -27.93 -26.33 -3.70
CA SER A 119 -27.87 -26.53 -5.16
C SER A 119 -29.32 -26.45 -5.64
N PRO A 120 -29.66 -25.58 -6.61
CA PRO A 120 -30.97 -25.63 -7.25
C PRO A 120 -31.02 -26.89 -8.13
N GLU A 121 -31.95 -27.78 -7.81
CA GLU A 121 -32.68 -28.56 -8.84
C GLU A 121 -33.82 -27.69 -9.37
#